data_AF-A0A961VQ04-F1
#
_entry.id   AF-A0A961VQ04-F1
#
_cell.length_a   1.000
_cell.length_b   1.000
_cell.length_c   1.000
_cell.angle_alpha   90.00
_cell.angle_beta   90.00
_cell.angle_gamma   90.00
#
_symmetry.space_group_name_H-M   'P 1'
#
loop_
_entity.id
_entity.type
_entity.pdbx_description
1 polymer ?
#
loop_
_entity_poly.entity_id
_entity_poly.type
_entity_poly.pdbx_seq_one_letter_code
_entity_poly.pdbx_strand_id
1 'polypeptide(L)'
;MIKVGIPETTGDRFAFPSQKTMYGGKRIAAGDTIFLFASENEGGAGLVARGVVTAAESVPRRPGIERQTPRVSLSVRRTTSATRPLGRRELRPFDAWDDGRPETELNFKLYRQATNKIICISATTAAFLAGCCEDG
;
A
#
# COMPACT_ATOMS: atom_id res chain seq x y z
N MET A 1 -3.72 0.76 -2.24
CA MET A 1 -2.26 0.66 -2.07
C MET A 1 -1.89 -0.49 -1.16
N ILE A 2 -0.61 -0.88 -1.10
CA ILE A 2 -0.09 -1.94 -0.22
C ILE A 2 1.20 -1.47 0.47
N LYS A 3 1.33 -1.79 1.76
CA LYS A 3 2.59 -1.74 2.52
C LYS A 3 3.00 -3.15 2.90
N VAL A 4 4.19 -3.58 2.50
CA VAL A 4 4.70 -4.94 2.69
C VAL A 4 6.22 -4.94 2.57
N GLY A 5 6.91 -5.97 3.07
CA GLY A 5 8.31 -6.21 2.73
C GLY A 5 8.45 -6.45 1.23
N ILE A 6 9.33 -5.67 0.61
CA ILE A 6 9.67 -5.78 -0.81
C ILE A 6 11.20 -5.85 -0.87
N PRO A 7 11.80 -7.06 -0.85
CA PRO A 7 13.25 -7.22 -0.85
C PRO A 7 13.90 -6.69 -2.13
N GLU A 8 13.27 -6.95 -3.29
CA GLU A 8 13.69 -6.45 -4.59
C GLU A 8 12.67 -5.42 -5.08
N THR A 9 13.03 -4.14 -5.08
CA THR A 9 12.11 -3.04 -5.40
C THR A 9 12.12 -2.66 -6.88
N THR A 10 13.12 -3.11 -7.63
CA THR A 10 13.29 -2.76 -9.05
C THR A 10 12.51 -3.66 -10.00
N GLY A 11 11.94 -4.76 -9.51
CA GLY A 11 11.20 -5.73 -10.32
C GLY A 11 10.00 -5.15 -11.08
N ASP A 12 9.71 -5.71 -12.24
CA ASP A 12 8.56 -5.33 -13.07
C ASP A 12 7.25 -5.99 -12.63
N ARG A 13 7.35 -7.09 -11.86
CA ARG A 13 6.23 -7.87 -11.36
C ARG A 13 6.43 -8.24 -9.91
N PHE A 14 5.37 -8.17 -9.14
CA PHE A 14 5.36 -8.51 -7.73
C PHE A 14 4.23 -9.48 -7.42
N ALA A 15 4.51 -10.46 -6.57
CA ALA A 15 3.52 -11.38 -6.03
C ALA A 15 3.47 -11.20 -4.50
N PHE A 16 2.29 -10.92 -3.97
CA PHE A 16 2.08 -10.70 -2.55
C PHE A 16 1.03 -11.68 -2.02
N PRO A 17 1.43 -12.87 -1.54
CA PRO A 17 0.49 -13.88 -1.09
C PRO A 17 -0.14 -13.48 0.25
N SER A 18 -1.45 -13.72 0.39
CA SER A 18 -2.16 -13.72 1.68
C SER A 18 -1.97 -12.46 2.56
N GLN A 19 -1.91 -11.28 1.95
CA GLN A 19 -1.69 -10.03 2.66
C GLN A 19 -2.93 -9.62 3.46
N LYS A 20 -2.73 -9.14 4.68
CA LYS A 20 -3.82 -8.61 5.50
C LYS A 20 -4.44 -7.40 4.80
N THR A 21 -5.75 -7.24 4.92
CA THR A 21 -6.46 -6.07 4.42
C THR A 21 -7.02 -5.26 5.57
N MET A 22 -6.97 -3.93 5.45
CA MET A 22 -7.57 -2.98 6.38
C MET A 22 -8.18 -1.81 5.61
N TYR A 23 -8.99 -0.98 6.27
CA TYR A 23 -9.54 0.25 5.67
C TYR A 23 -10.12 0.04 4.26
N GLY A 24 -10.99 -0.98 4.10
CA GLY A 24 -11.62 -1.30 2.82
C GLY A 24 -10.75 -2.05 1.80
N GLY A 25 -9.48 -2.32 2.08
CA GLY A 25 -8.52 -2.94 1.15
C GLY A 25 -8.91 -4.32 0.62
N LYS A 26 -9.88 -5.01 1.24
CA LYS A 26 -10.46 -6.28 0.75
C LYS A 26 -11.19 -6.17 -0.58
N ARG A 27 -11.51 -4.95 -1.03
CA ARG A 27 -12.22 -4.67 -2.28
C ARG A 27 -11.31 -4.58 -3.51
N ILE A 28 -10.00 -4.69 -3.32
CA ILE A 28 -9.04 -4.60 -4.41
C ILE A 28 -9.30 -5.69 -5.45
N ALA A 29 -9.23 -5.32 -6.73
CA ALA A 29 -9.53 -6.19 -7.85
C ALA A 29 -8.47 -6.06 -8.96
N ALA A 30 -8.47 -7.01 -9.90
CA ALA A 30 -7.68 -6.88 -11.12
C ALA A 30 -8.12 -5.63 -11.91
N GLY A 31 -7.15 -4.91 -12.48
CA GLY A 31 -7.36 -3.63 -13.14
C GLY A 31 -7.16 -2.41 -12.23
N ASP A 32 -7.21 -2.57 -10.90
CA ASP A 32 -7.00 -1.46 -9.98
C ASP A 32 -5.57 -0.91 -10.06
N THR A 33 -5.44 0.41 -9.94
CA THR A 33 -4.15 1.05 -9.67
C THR A 33 -3.73 0.82 -8.23
N ILE A 34 -2.47 0.46 -8.03
CA ILE A 34 -1.91 0.19 -6.70
C ILE A 34 -0.55 0.88 -6.53
N PHE A 35 -0.38 1.56 -5.41
CA PHE A 35 0.92 2.08 -4.97
C PHE A 35 1.61 1.08 -4.04
N LEU A 36 2.89 0.84 -4.26
CA LEU A 36 3.72 -0.11 -3.55
C LEU A 36 4.58 0.64 -2.53
N PHE A 37 4.39 0.34 -1.24
CA PHE A 37 5.23 0.81 -0.15
C PHE A 37 6.06 -0.35 0.39
N ALA A 38 7.38 -0.26 0.27
CA ALA A 38 8.33 -1.15 0.92
C ALA A 38 8.37 -0.82 2.42
N SER A 39 8.03 -1.80 3.25
CA SER A 39 7.86 -1.63 4.69
C SER A 39 9.18 -1.33 5.39
N GLU A 40 9.26 -0.20 6.09
CA GLU A 40 10.48 0.21 6.81
C GLU A 40 10.78 -0.69 8.02
N ASN A 41 9.77 -1.37 8.57
CA ASN A 41 9.98 -2.39 9.61
C ASN A 41 10.67 -3.65 9.07
N GLU A 42 10.76 -3.79 7.75
CA GLU A 42 11.41 -4.89 7.04
C GLU A 42 12.53 -4.37 6.13
N GLY A 43 13.09 -3.19 6.45
CA GLY A 43 14.24 -2.58 5.74
C GLY A 43 13.89 -1.78 4.48
N GLY A 44 12.60 -1.61 4.16
CA GLY A 44 12.13 -0.81 3.03
C GLY A 44 12.23 0.70 3.24
N ALA A 45 12.01 1.48 2.17
CA ALA A 45 12.17 2.94 2.15
C ALA A 45 10.85 3.72 2.01
N GLY A 46 9.69 3.08 2.13
CA GLY A 46 8.39 3.70 1.86
C GLY A 46 7.94 3.49 0.41
N LEU A 47 7.33 4.50 -0.22
CA LEU A 47 6.83 4.42 -1.59
C LEU A 47 7.97 4.09 -2.57
N VAL A 48 7.78 3.05 -3.37
CA VAL A 48 8.77 2.62 -4.38
C VAL A 48 8.23 2.65 -5.81
N ALA A 49 6.93 2.46 -6.01
CA ALA A 49 6.35 2.37 -7.34
C ALA A 49 4.83 2.53 -7.37
N ARG A 50 4.31 2.81 -8.57
CA ARG A 50 2.91 2.62 -8.96
C ARG A 50 2.82 1.43 -9.92
N GLY A 51 1.77 0.63 -9.78
CA GLY A 51 1.48 -0.51 -10.63
C GLY A 51 -0.01 -0.70 -10.88
N VAL A 52 -0.32 -1.74 -11.64
CA VAL A 52 -1.68 -2.22 -11.88
C VAL A 52 -1.78 -3.65 -11.33
N VAL A 53 -2.86 -3.92 -10.60
CA VAL A 53 -3.18 -5.26 -10.11
C VAL A 53 -3.57 -6.13 -11.31
N THR A 54 -2.82 -7.20 -11.53
CA THR A 54 -3.11 -8.16 -12.62
C THR A 54 -3.94 -9.34 -12.12
N ALA A 55 -3.89 -9.65 -10.83
CA ALA A 55 -4.75 -10.64 -10.20
C ALA A 55 -4.98 -10.29 -8.72
N ALA A 56 -6.19 -10.57 -8.22
CA ALA A 56 -6.54 -10.41 -6.82
C ALA A 56 -7.46 -11.56 -6.38
N GLU A 57 -7.03 -12.31 -5.37
CA GLU A 57 -7.75 -13.49 -4.88
C GLU A 57 -7.98 -13.37 -3.37
N SER A 58 -9.24 -13.45 -2.95
CA SER A 58 -9.58 -13.51 -1.53
C SER A 58 -9.08 -14.84 -0.95
N VAL A 59 -8.37 -14.77 0.18
CA VAL A 59 -7.90 -15.96 0.88
C VAL A 59 -9.01 -16.47 1.81
N PRO A 60 -9.38 -17.77 1.74
CA PRO A 60 -10.39 -18.35 2.60
C PRO A 60 -10.10 -18.14 4.09
N ARG A 61 -11.16 -18.11 4.89
CA ARG A 61 -11.03 -18.14 6.35
C ARG A 61 -10.51 -19.51 6.79
N ARG A 62 -9.65 -19.51 7.79
CA ARG A 62 -9.18 -20.74 8.43
C ARG A 62 -10.27 -21.26 9.36
N PRO A 63 -10.66 -22.55 9.24
CA PRO A 63 -11.58 -23.17 10.19
C PRO A 63 -11.07 -23.02 11.63
N GLY A 64 -11.97 -22.79 12.58
CA GLY A 64 -11.63 -22.65 14.00
C GLY A 64 -11.06 -21.28 14.42
N ILE A 65 -10.89 -20.33 13.50
CA ILE A 65 -10.52 -18.94 13.86
C ILE A 65 -11.77 -18.07 13.86
N GLU A 66 -12.24 -17.69 15.06
CA GLU A 66 -13.44 -16.86 15.24
C GLU A 66 -13.29 -15.48 14.58
N ARG A 67 -12.12 -14.83 14.75
CA ARG A 67 -11.81 -13.51 14.19
C ARG A 67 -10.57 -13.55 13.32
N GLN A 68 -10.77 -13.60 12.01
CA GLN A 68 -9.69 -13.47 11.02
C GLN A 68 -9.82 -12.15 10.26
N THR A 69 -8.76 -11.35 10.28
CA THR A 69 -8.63 -10.20 9.35
C THR A 69 -8.68 -10.71 7.91
N PRO A 70 -9.54 -10.17 7.02
CA PRO A 70 -9.60 -10.60 5.64
C PRO A 70 -8.24 -10.46 4.95
N ARG A 71 -7.90 -11.44 4.10
CA ARG A 71 -6.62 -11.50 3.40
C ARG A 71 -6.84 -11.62 1.90
N VAL A 72 -5.94 -11.05 1.13
CA VAL A 72 -5.94 -11.09 -0.34
C VAL A 72 -4.54 -11.43 -0.83
N SER A 73 -4.46 -12.34 -1.80
CA SER A 73 -3.26 -12.56 -2.60
C SER A 73 -3.30 -11.65 -3.83
N LEU A 74 -2.20 -10.97 -4.13
CA LEU A 74 -2.10 -10.05 -5.27
C LEU A 74 -0.96 -10.44 -6.21
N SER A 75 -1.20 -10.23 -7.51
CA SER A 75 -0.16 -10.07 -8.51
C SER A 75 -0.23 -8.64 -9.06
N VAL A 76 0.91 -7.98 -9.15
CA VAL A 76 1.02 -6.58 -9.58
C VAL A 76 2.05 -6.48 -10.68
N ARG A 77 1.73 -5.73 -11.74
CA ARG A 77 2.69 -5.27 -12.74
C ARG A 77 3.05 -3.82 -12.47
N ARG A 78 4.34 -3.51 -12.34
CA ARG A 78 4.84 -2.14 -12.21
C ARG A 78 4.51 -1.33 -13.46
N THR A 79 4.23 -0.05 -13.27
CA THR A 79 4.01 0.90 -14.36
C THR A 79 4.98 2.08 -14.32
N THR A 80 5.37 2.51 -13.12
CA THR A 80 6.36 3.58 -12.93
C THR A 80 7.02 3.46 -11.55
N SER A 81 8.18 4.08 -11.41
CA SER A 81 8.95 4.23 -10.17
C SER A 81 8.46 5.43 -9.38
N ALA A 82 8.66 5.43 -8.06
CA ALA A 82 8.62 6.67 -7.30
C ALA A 82 9.82 7.56 -7.70
N THR A 83 9.56 8.84 -7.95
CA THR A 83 10.56 9.84 -8.34
C THR A 83 11.06 10.67 -7.15
N ARG A 84 10.35 10.60 -6.01
CA ARG A 84 10.73 11.26 -4.75
C ARG A 84 10.56 10.34 -3.54
N PRO A 85 11.38 10.50 -2.48
CA PRO A 85 11.21 9.76 -1.24
C PRO A 85 9.86 10.04 -0.59
N LEU A 86 9.17 9.00 -0.13
CA LEU A 86 7.95 9.13 0.66
C LEU A 86 7.77 7.90 1.57
N GLY A 87 8.34 7.96 2.77
CA GLY A 87 8.21 6.96 3.81
C GLY A 87 7.95 7.58 5.17
N ARG A 88 8.28 6.86 6.24
CA ARG A 88 7.99 7.28 7.62
C ARG A 88 8.56 8.66 7.95
N ARG A 89 9.76 8.98 7.43
CA ARG A 89 10.43 10.24 7.73
C ARG A 89 9.68 11.43 7.16
N GLU A 90 9.22 11.32 5.92
CA GLU A 90 8.47 12.36 5.22
C GLU A 90 7.03 12.47 5.75
N LEU A 91 6.44 11.36 6.19
CA LEU A 91 5.05 11.32 6.66
C LEU A 91 4.89 11.65 8.15
N ARG A 92 5.95 11.53 8.97
CA ARG A 92 5.91 11.80 10.41
C ARG A 92 5.36 13.19 10.80
N PRO A 93 5.68 14.30 10.10
CA PRO A 93 5.19 15.62 10.47
C PRO A 93 3.68 15.83 10.27
N PHE A 94 2.99 14.91 9.59
CA PHE A 94 1.56 15.03 9.27
C PHE A 94 0.71 14.26 10.30
N ASP A 95 0.66 14.77 11.53
CA ASP A 95 -0.01 14.14 12.67
C ASP A 95 -1.26 14.92 13.16
N ALA A 96 -1.67 15.96 12.44
CA ALA A 96 -2.89 16.74 12.71
C ALA A 96 -4.13 16.00 12.19
N TRP A 97 -5.08 15.68 13.08
CA TRP A 97 -6.06 14.62 12.84
C TRP A 97 -7.23 14.93 11.89
N ASP A 98 -7.36 16.17 11.39
CA ASP A 98 -8.52 16.61 10.60
C ASP A 98 -8.18 17.67 9.52
N ASP A 99 -6.92 17.72 9.08
CA ASP A 99 -6.49 18.72 8.08
C ASP A 99 -6.87 18.36 6.62
N GLY A 100 -7.45 17.17 6.41
CA GLY A 100 -7.86 16.66 5.10
C GLY A 100 -6.70 16.37 4.14
N ARG A 101 -5.44 16.42 4.62
CA ARG A 101 -4.27 16.27 3.76
C ARG A 101 -4.02 14.81 3.38
N PRO A 102 -3.56 14.55 2.14
CA PRO A 102 -3.23 13.19 1.72
C PRO A 102 -2.10 12.57 2.55
N GLU A 103 -1.11 13.37 2.96
CA GLU A 103 -0.01 12.92 3.80
C GLU A 103 -0.49 12.48 5.19
N THR A 104 -1.45 13.20 5.77
CA THR A 104 -2.08 12.86 7.05
C THR A 104 -2.84 11.53 6.95
N GLU A 105 -3.60 11.31 5.88
CA GLU A 105 -4.26 10.02 5.62
C GLU A 105 -3.24 8.87 5.55
N LEU A 106 -2.14 9.08 4.83
CA LEU A 106 -1.06 8.11 4.70
C LEU A 106 -0.41 7.83 6.04
N ASN A 107 -0.07 8.86 6.82
CA ASN A 107 0.54 8.72 8.13
C ASN A 107 -0.36 7.90 9.07
N PHE A 108 -1.65 8.24 9.11
CA PHE A 108 -2.64 7.52 9.90
C PHE A 108 -2.74 6.04 9.51
N LYS A 109 -2.95 5.75 8.22
CA LYS A 109 -3.21 4.38 7.77
C LYS A 109 -1.97 3.49 7.80
N LEU A 110 -0.78 4.06 7.56
CA LEU A 110 0.49 3.32 7.48
C LEU A 110 1.23 3.19 8.81
N TYR A 111 1.23 4.21 9.67
CA TYR A 111 2.12 4.26 10.84
C TYR A 111 1.41 4.29 12.19
N ARG A 112 0.13 4.70 12.29
CA ARG A 112 -0.61 4.54 13.56
C ARG A 112 -0.70 3.08 13.98
N GLN A 113 -0.93 2.20 13.01
CA GLN A 113 -0.78 0.76 13.16
C GLN A 113 0.22 0.29 12.11
N ALA A 114 1.50 0.31 12.45
CA ALA A 114 2.63 0.02 11.56
C ALA A 114 2.76 -1.47 11.17
N THR A 115 1.67 -2.07 10.68
CA THR A 115 1.61 -3.45 10.18
C THR A 115 1.57 -3.48 8.66
N ASN A 116 2.06 -4.56 8.06
CA ASN A 116 1.92 -4.80 6.62
C ASN A 116 0.44 -5.05 6.26
N LYS A 117 -0.04 -4.39 5.21
CA LYS A 117 -1.45 -4.37 4.85
C LYS A 117 -1.71 -3.82 3.44
N ILE A 118 -2.83 -4.26 2.86
CA ILE A 118 -3.51 -3.62 1.73
C ILE A 118 -4.59 -2.68 2.28
N ILE A 119 -4.65 -1.45 1.76
CA ILE A 119 -5.59 -0.41 2.20
C ILE A 119 -6.20 0.34 1.01
N CYS A 120 -7.48 0.72 1.13
CA CYS A 120 -8.04 1.76 0.26
C CYS A 120 -7.58 3.14 0.76
N ILE A 121 -7.42 4.05 -0.19
CA ILE A 121 -7.07 5.45 0.03
C ILE A 121 -8.11 6.34 -0.66
N SER A 122 -8.24 7.58 -0.22
CA SER A 122 -9.08 8.57 -0.90
C SER A 122 -8.58 8.87 -2.32
N ALA A 123 -9.45 9.45 -3.15
CA ALA A 123 -9.09 9.93 -4.48
C ALA A 123 -8.00 11.01 -4.41
N THR A 124 -8.08 11.93 -3.44
CA THR A 124 -7.06 12.97 -3.20
C THR A 124 -5.70 12.37 -2.90
N THR A 125 -5.64 11.35 -2.04
CA THR A 125 -4.38 10.65 -1.74
C THR A 125 -3.86 9.85 -2.93
N ALA A 126 -4.74 9.26 -3.74
CA ALA A 126 -4.33 8.59 -4.96
C ALA A 126 -3.70 9.57 -5.97
N ALA A 127 -4.29 10.76 -6.15
CA ALA A 127 -3.74 11.80 -7.01
C ALA A 127 -2.38 12.32 -6.50
N PHE A 128 -2.27 12.56 -5.19
CA PHE A 128 -1.00 12.94 -4.56
C PHE A 128 0.11 11.90 -4.79
N LEU A 129 -0.20 10.62 -4.60
CA LEU A 129 0.75 9.53 -4.84
C LEU A 129 1.09 9.35 -6.32
N ALA A 130 0.16 9.61 -7.24
CA ALA A 130 0.44 9.60 -8.67
C ALA A 130 1.51 10.63 -9.03
N GLY A 131 1.41 11.86 -8.50
CA GLY A 131 2.44 12.89 -8.67
C GLY A 131 3.78 12.57 -8.01
N CYS A 132 3.85 11.61 -7.07
CA CYS A 132 5.13 11.09 -6.57
C CYS A 132 5.81 10.10 -7.52
N CYS A 133 5.11 9.65 -8.57
CA CYS A 133 5.57 8.64 -9.51
C CYS A 133 5.58 9.13 -10.96
N GLU A 134 5.27 10.39 -11.17
CA GLU A 134 5.39 11.07 -12.46
C GLU A 134 6.71 11.84 -12.47
N ASP A 135 7.34 11.89 -13.64
CA ASP A 135 8.45 12.81 -13.88
C ASP A 135 7.87 14.23 -13.91
N GLY A 136 8.47 15.14 -13.15
CA GLY A 136 8.02 16.53 -13.05
C GLY A 136 8.15 17.31 -14.34
#